data_AF-A0A2H5WCB7-F1
#
_entry.id   AF-A0A2H5WCB7-F1
#
_cell.length_a   1.000
_cell.length_b   1.000
_cell.length_c   1.000
_cell.angle_alpha   90.00
_cell.angle_beta   90.00
_cell.angle_gamma   90.00
#
_symmetry.space_group_name_H-M   'P 1'
#
loop_
_entity.id
_entity.type
_entity.pdbx_description
1 polymer ?
#
loop_
_entity_poly.entity_id
_entity_poly.type
_entity_poly.pdbx_seq_one_letter_code
_entity_poly.pdbx_strand_id
1 'polypeptide(L)'
;MANSKGQEPSEPRTVPDGPLSDVASIHEAEEALAKTLSEVDRTEAELRAAEEVVARLQAELGGRLSEAERLTSLVAQAYELQRQRLERELQQIQARARQLQRAREPRPVEETPAPVAAAPAPTPVTEPTAAAAPAPAPAAPAAVAPAPAPPAASADARVAKPAPEPPAATDGKPGRKAAPAPEPAPASAEGGEAYEDHWYQVLKRSGLGTEEEPSDAAAGR
;
A
#
# COMPACT_ATOMS: atom_id res chain seq x y z
N MET A 1 86.76 -4.59 39.84
CA MET A 1 86.50 -5.60 38.80
C MET A 1 86.07 -4.86 37.55
N ALA A 2 86.86 -5.02 36.49
CA ALA A 2 86.68 -4.39 35.20
C ALA A 2 85.58 -5.11 34.41
N ASN A 3 84.75 -4.39 33.64
CA ASN A 3 84.19 -5.00 32.44
C ASN A 3 83.86 -3.96 31.35
N SER A 4 84.72 -3.99 30.34
CA SER A 4 84.45 -3.93 28.90
C SER A 4 83.57 -2.81 28.35
N LYS A 5 84.29 -1.76 27.94
CA LYS A 5 84.00 -0.96 26.74
C LYS A 5 83.79 -1.89 25.54
N GLY A 6 82.54 -2.07 25.13
CA GLY A 6 82.17 -2.64 23.83
C GLY A 6 82.26 -1.54 22.79
N GLN A 7 83.30 -1.59 21.97
CA GLN A 7 83.53 -0.70 20.84
C GLN A 7 82.61 -1.16 19.70
N GLU A 8 81.56 -0.38 19.43
CA GLU A 8 80.66 -0.66 18.30
C GLU A 8 81.44 -0.55 16.98
N PRO A 9 81.27 -1.51 16.06
CA PRO A 9 81.93 -1.48 14.76
C PRO A 9 81.40 -0.29 13.97
N SER A 10 82.32 0.59 13.54
CA SER A 10 82.01 1.67 12.62
C SER A 10 81.49 1.07 11.31
N GLU A 11 80.18 1.14 11.11
CA GLU A 11 79.57 0.74 9.85
C GLU A 11 80.14 1.61 8.71
N PRO A 12 80.45 1.00 7.55
CA PRO A 12 80.92 1.75 6.40
C PRO A 12 79.81 2.74 6.00
N ARG A 13 80.10 4.04 6.07
CA ARG A 13 79.28 5.08 5.45
C ARG A 13 79.21 4.78 3.96
N THR A 14 78.13 4.12 3.55
CA THR A 14 77.67 4.13 2.17
C THR A 14 77.42 5.58 1.81
N VAL A 15 78.30 6.12 0.96
CA VAL A 15 78.08 7.42 0.32
C VAL A 15 76.76 7.27 -0.45
N PRO A 16 75.73 8.09 -0.19
CA PRO A 16 74.49 8.01 -0.95
C PRO A 16 74.84 8.19 -2.42
N ASP A 17 74.54 7.15 -3.21
CA ASP A 17 74.65 7.19 -4.65
C ASP A 17 73.89 8.42 -5.16
N GLY A 18 74.52 9.16 -6.07
CA GLY A 18 74.25 10.57 -6.32
C GLY A 18 72.84 10.94 -6.87
N PRO A 19 72.69 12.18 -7.38
CA PRO A 19 71.40 12.85 -7.64
C PRO A 19 70.45 12.16 -8.65
N LEU A 20 70.88 11.06 -9.26
CA LEU A 20 70.04 10.24 -10.14
C LEU A 20 69.04 9.37 -9.35
N SER A 21 69.34 9.03 -8.08
CA SER A 21 68.39 8.33 -7.20
C SER A 21 67.16 9.19 -6.88
N ASP A 22 67.35 10.51 -6.78
CA ASP A 22 66.26 11.45 -6.51
C ASP A 22 65.29 11.53 -7.69
N VAL A 23 65.79 11.44 -8.93
CA VAL A 23 64.94 11.50 -10.14
C VAL A 23 64.05 10.25 -10.27
N ALA A 24 64.57 9.07 -9.94
CA ALA A 24 63.76 7.84 -9.95
C ALA A 24 62.66 7.89 -8.87
N SER A 25 62.97 8.42 -7.69
CA SER A 25 61.99 8.60 -6.61
C SER A 25 60.89 9.61 -6.97
N ILE A 26 61.24 10.67 -7.71
CA ILE A 26 60.26 11.65 -8.22
C ILE A 26 59.29 10.97 -9.20
N HIS A 27 59.80 10.16 -10.14
CA HIS A 27 58.93 9.49 -11.11
C HIS A 27 57.96 8.49 -10.44
N GLU A 28 58.42 7.71 -9.47
CA GLU A 28 57.56 6.82 -8.68
C GLU A 28 56.48 7.61 -7.91
N ALA A 29 56.83 8.76 -7.37
CA ALA A 29 55.87 9.65 -6.71
C ALA A 29 54.83 10.23 -7.69
N GLU A 30 55.24 10.58 -8.90
CA GLU A 30 54.33 11.03 -9.97
C GLU A 30 53.36 9.93 -10.41
N GLU A 31 53.84 8.70 -10.59
CA GLU A 31 52.99 7.54 -10.92
C GLU A 31 52.00 7.23 -9.78
N ALA A 32 52.46 7.28 -8.52
CA ALA A 32 51.59 7.10 -7.36
C ALA A 32 50.52 8.22 -7.28
N LEU A 33 50.88 9.47 -7.59
CA LEU A 33 49.94 10.58 -7.64
C LEU A 33 48.92 10.40 -8.77
N ALA A 34 49.36 10.02 -9.97
CA ALA A 34 48.46 9.76 -11.10
C ALA A 34 47.47 8.63 -10.78
N LYS A 35 47.94 7.57 -10.11
CA LYS A 35 47.09 6.48 -9.64
C LYS A 35 46.05 6.96 -8.63
N THR A 36 46.47 7.70 -7.60
CA THR A 36 45.52 8.20 -6.58
C THR A 36 44.49 9.17 -7.18
N LEU A 37 44.88 10.03 -8.12
CA LEU A 37 43.93 10.88 -8.85
C LEU A 37 42.90 10.05 -9.64
N SER A 38 43.34 8.99 -10.33
CA SER A 38 42.41 8.11 -11.05
C SER A 38 41.44 7.35 -10.13
N GLU A 39 41.89 7.00 -8.91
CA GLU A 39 41.03 6.40 -7.89
C GLU A 39 40.02 7.41 -7.35
N VAL A 40 40.44 8.67 -7.11
CA VAL A 40 39.54 9.77 -6.71
C VAL A 40 38.47 9.99 -7.77
N ASP A 41 38.84 10.16 -9.04
CA ASP A 41 37.91 10.36 -10.16
C ASP A 41 36.88 9.22 -10.25
N ARG A 42 37.34 7.97 -10.04
CA ARG A 42 36.46 6.81 -9.99
C ARG A 42 35.47 6.89 -8.83
N THR A 43 35.94 7.21 -7.61
CA THR A 43 35.06 7.31 -6.45
C THR A 43 34.06 8.47 -6.58
N GLU A 44 34.45 9.58 -7.21
CA GLU A 44 33.53 10.67 -7.51
C GLU A 44 32.44 10.25 -8.51
N ALA A 45 32.80 9.47 -9.52
CA ALA A 45 31.82 8.93 -10.47
C ALA A 45 30.84 7.96 -9.78
N GLU A 46 31.35 7.09 -8.90
CA GLU A 46 30.54 6.19 -8.09
C GLU A 46 29.62 6.96 -7.12
N LEU A 47 30.10 8.06 -6.52
CA LEU A 47 29.30 8.94 -5.67
C LEU A 47 28.16 9.61 -6.46
N ARG A 48 28.45 10.20 -7.63
CA ARG A 48 27.42 10.82 -8.49
C ARG A 48 26.35 9.79 -8.91
N ALA A 49 26.76 8.58 -9.27
CA ALA A 49 25.83 7.50 -9.60
C ALA A 49 24.95 7.10 -8.40
N ALA A 50 25.52 7.07 -7.19
CA ALA A 50 24.75 6.81 -5.97
C ALA A 50 23.75 7.94 -5.67
N GLU A 51 24.14 9.21 -5.85
CA GLU A 51 23.25 10.36 -5.69
C GLU A 51 22.05 10.32 -6.65
N GLU A 52 22.26 9.93 -7.92
CA GLU A 52 21.18 9.74 -8.88
C GLU A 52 20.21 8.63 -8.46
N VAL A 53 20.72 7.52 -7.91
CA VAL A 53 19.89 6.44 -7.38
C VAL A 53 19.06 6.93 -6.18
N VAL A 54 19.66 7.69 -5.27
CA VAL A 54 18.95 8.27 -4.12
C VAL A 54 17.86 9.24 -4.59
N ALA A 55 18.15 10.13 -5.54
CA ALA A 55 17.18 11.07 -6.10
C ALA A 55 15.99 10.33 -6.75
N ARG A 56 16.26 9.26 -7.50
CA ARG A 56 15.21 8.42 -8.09
C ARG A 56 14.35 7.75 -7.02
N LEU A 57 14.96 7.15 -5.99
CA LEU A 57 14.23 6.51 -4.91
C LEU A 57 13.36 7.51 -4.14
N GLN A 58 13.88 8.72 -3.90
CA GLN A 58 13.10 9.80 -3.28
C GLN A 58 11.88 10.19 -4.11
N ALA A 59 12.02 10.31 -5.44
CA ALA A 59 10.90 10.58 -6.33
C ALA A 59 9.86 9.44 -6.33
N GLU A 60 10.32 8.18 -6.36
CA GLU A 60 9.44 7.01 -6.31
C GLU A 60 8.68 6.92 -4.97
N LEU A 61 9.36 7.16 -3.84
CA LEU A 61 8.74 7.18 -2.51
C LEU A 61 7.75 8.34 -2.37
N GLY A 62 8.08 9.53 -2.87
CA GLY A 62 7.17 10.67 -2.91
C GLY A 62 5.90 10.36 -3.69
N GLY A 63 6.03 9.75 -4.87
CA GLY A 63 4.89 9.31 -5.68
C GLY A 63 4.00 8.29 -4.96
N ARG A 64 4.60 7.28 -4.33
CA ARG A 64 3.85 6.26 -3.56
C ARG A 64 3.14 6.84 -2.35
N LEU A 65 3.75 7.80 -1.65
CA LEU A 65 3.12 8.48 -0.51
C LEU A 65 1.89 9.26 -0.96
N SER A 66 1.99 10.06 -2.03
CA SER A 66 0.85 10.80 -2.58
C SER A 66 -0.28 9.88 -3.08
N GLU A 67 0.07 8.72 -3.65
CA GLU A 67 -0.93 7.72 -4.04
C GLU A 67 -1.63 7.11 -2.82
N ALA A 68 -0.88 6.79 -1.77
CA ALA A 68 -1.44 6.27 -0.51
C ALA A 68 -2.40 7.28 0.16
N GLU A 69 -2.04 8.57 0.18
CA GLU A 69 -2.90 9.64 0.69
C GLU A 69 -4.19 9.77 -0.13
N ARG A 70 -4.09 9.66 -1.46
CA ARG A 70 -5.24 9.69 -2.36
C ARG A 70 -6.18 8.51 -2.12
N LEU A 71 -5.64 7.31 -2.00
CA LEU A 71 -6.42 6.10 -1.74
C LEU A 71 -7.10 6.17 -0.37
N THR A 72 -6.38 6.64 0.65
CA THR A 72 -6.94 6.84 2.01
C THR A 72 -8.11 7.83 1.98
N SER A 73 -7.95 8.94 1.25
CA SER A 73 -9.03 9.94 1.08
C SER A 73 -10.25 9.36 0.36
N LEU A 74 -10.03 8.54 -0.67
CA LEU A 74 -11.12 7.87 -1.41
C LEU A 74 -11.88 6.88 -0.52
N VAL A 75 -11.16 6.08 0.28
CA VAL A 75 -11.77 5.13 1.23
C VAL A 75 -12.56 5.88 2.31
N ALA A 76 -12.02 6.96 2.86
CA ALA A 76 -12.73 7.81 3.83
C ALA A 76 -14.02 8.38 3.24
N GLN A 77 -13.97 8.91 2.00
CA GLN A 77 -15.15 9.43 1.31
C GLN A 77 -16.20 8.33 1.06
N ALA A 78 -15.78 7.14 0.63
CA ALA A 78 -16.68 6.01 0.42
C ALA A 78 -17.38 5.60 1.72
N TYR A 79 -16.64 5.58 2.83
CA TYR A 79 -17.19 5.28 4.15
C TYR A 79 -18.20 6.34 4.61
N GLU A 80 -17.91 7.64 4.42
CA GLU A 80 -18.85 8.72 4.74
C GLU A 80 -20.15 8.60 3.93
N LEU A 81 -20.06 8.31 2.64
CA LEU A 81 -21.24 8.10 1.79
C LEU A 81 -22.07 6.90 2.24
N GLN A 82 -21.41 5.79 2.60
CA GLN A 82 -22.08 4.61 3.14
C GLN A 82 -22.78 4.93 4.47
N ARG A 83 -22.11 5.66 5.37
CA ARG A 83 -22.69 6.10 6.64
C ARG A 83 -23.93 6.96 6.42
N GLN A 84 -23.86 7.95 5.52
CA GLN A 84 -25.01 8.81 5.20
C GLN A 84 -26.18 8.01 4.62
N ARG A 85 -25.89 7.00 3.77
CA ARG A 85 -26.93 6.13 3.23
C ARG A 85 -27.64 5.34 4.33
N LEU A 86 -26.88 4.69 5.21
CA LEU A 86 -27.44 3.93 6.33
C LEU A 86 -28.24 4.82 7.28
N GLU A 87 -27.78 6.04 7.53
CA GLU A 87 -28.51 7.01 8.35
C GLU A 87 -29.87 7.38 7.74
N ARG A 88 -29.93 7.61 6.42
CA ARG A 88 -31.20 7.85 5.72
C ARG A 88 -32.13 6.64 5.77
N GLU A 89 -31.59 5.43 5.58
CA GLU A 89 -32.37 4.19 5.68
C GLU A 89 -32.96 4.00 7.09
N LEU A 90 -32.17 4.27 8.13
CA LEU A 90 -32.65 4.25 9.52
C LEU A 90 -33.75 5.28 9.77
N GLN A 91 -33.59 6.51 9.28
CA GLN A 91 -34.62 7.55 9.39
C GLN A 91 -35.93 7.13 8.69
N GLN A 92 -35.83 6.52 7.50
CA GLN A 92 -37.00 6.00 6.78
C GLN A 92 -37.72 4.89 7.55
N ILE A 93 -36.97 3.94 8.11
CA ILE A 93 -37.53 2.85 8.93
C ILE A 93 -38.26 3.43 10.15
N GLN A 94 -37.64 4.39 10.85
CA GLN A 94 -38.26 5.05 12.00
C GLN A 94 -39.54 5.81 11.63
N ALA A 95 -39.53 6.54 10.51
CA ALA A 95 -40.71 7.24 10.02
C ALA A 95 -41.85 6.26 9.72
N ARG A 96 -41.56 5.15 9.05
CA ARG A 96 -42.52 4.09 8.76
C ARG A 96 -43.06 3.43 10.03
N ALA A 97 -42.21 3.17 11.02
CA ALA A 97 -42.63 2.61 12.30
C ALA A 97 -43.61 3.54 13.02
N ARG A 98 -43.35 4.86 13.04
CA ARG A 98 -44.27 5.86 13.61
C ARG A 98 -45.60 5.92 12.88
N GLN A 99 -45.60 5.81 11.55
CA GLN A 99 -46.83 5.75 10.76
C GLN A 99 -47.67 4.51 11.11
N LEU A 100 -47.02 3.35 11.23
CA LEU A 100 -47.69 2.11 11.65
C LEU A 100 -48.24 2.20 13.08
N GLN A 101 -47.53 2.87 14.00
CA GLN A 101 -48.03 3.12 15.36
C GLN A 101 -49.29 3.99 15.33
N ARG A 102 -49.28 5.11 14.60
CA ARG A 102 -50.46 5.98 14.43
C ARG A 102 -51.64 5.28 13.78
N ALA A 103 -51.39 4.36 12.84
CA ALA A 103 -52.45 3.56 12.21
C ALA A 103 -53.02 2.50 13.16
N ARG A 104 -52.25 2.05 14.16
CA ARG A 104 -52.70 1.11 15.20
C ARG A 104 -53.41 1.78 16.36
N GLU A 105 -53.18 3.08 16.59
CA GLU A 105 -53.94 3.82 17.60
C GLU A 105 -55.42 3.80 17.21
N PRO A 106 -56.29 3.20 18.05
CA PRO A 106 -57.71 3.14 17.76
C PRO A 106 -58.23 4.58 17.67
N ARG A 107 -58.79 4.95 16.52
CA ARG A 107 -59.46 6.25 16.40
C ARG A 107 -60.49 6.34 17.52
N PRO A 108 -60.51 7.42 18.31
CA PRO A 108 -61.60 7.62 19.25
C PRO A 108 -62.88 7.56 18.43
N VAL A 109 -63.76 6.64 18.81
CA VAL A 109 -65.08 6.51 18.20
C VAL A 109 -65.79 7.80 18.55
N GLU A 110 -65.80 8.76 17.63
CA GLU A 110 -66.72 9.89 17.71
C GLU A 110 -68.11 9.29 17.78
N GLU A 111 -68.77 9.47 18.92
CA GLU A 111 -70.18 9.18 19.11
C GLU A 111 -70.94 9.78 17.93
N THR A 112 -71.51 8.89 17.11
CA THR A 112 -72.35 9.29 16.00
C THR A 112 -73.52 10.09 16.58
N PRO A 113 -73.71 11.38 16.23
CA PRO A 113 -74.86 12.13 16.71
C PRO A 113 -76.11 11.38 16.27
N ALA A 114 -77.02 11.15 17.23
CA ALA A 114 -78.22 10.34 17.06
C ALA A 114 -78.96 10.72 15.76
N PRO A 115 -79.43 9.74 14.96
CA PRO A 115 -80.19 10.02 13.76
C PRO A 115 -81.50 10.71 14.15
N VAL A 116 -81.62 12.00 13.82
CA VAL A 116 -82.91 12.69 13.85
C VAL A 116 -83.75 12.09 12.71
N ALA A 117 -84.83 11.42 13.08
CA ALA A 117 -85.77 10.82 12.15
C ALA A 117 -86.49 11.90 11.33
N ALA A 118 -86.36 11.87 9.99
CA ALA A 118 -87.43 12.26 9.08
C ALA A 118 -87.17 11.90 7.60
N ALA A 119 -88.24 11.35 7.01
CA ALA A 119 -88.66 11.32 5.59
C ALA A 119 -88.35 10.07 4.73
N PRO A 120 -89.36 9.54 4.01
CA PRO A 120 -89.31 8.26 3.28
C PRO A 120 -88.62 8.37 1.91
N ALA A 121 -88.17 7.20 1.45
CA ALA A 121 -87.31 6.95 0.29
C ALA A 121 -87.96 7.19 -1.09
N PRO A 122 -87.18 7.62 -2.10
CA PRO A 122 -87.48 7.36 -3.51
C PRO A 122 -86.92 5.99 -3.98
N THR A 123 -87.63 5.44 -4.96
CA THR A 123 -87.59 4.11 -5.59
C THR A 123 -86.25 3.64 -6.17
N PRO A 124 -86.03 2.30 -6.26
CA PRO A 124 -84.83 1.71 -6.86
C PRO A 124 -84.90 1.72 -8.40
N VAL A 125 -83.81 2.16 -9.04
CA VAL A 125 -83.59 2.00 -10.48
C VAL A 125 -82.53 0.90 -10.69
N THR A 126 -82.88 -0.01 -11.58
CA THR A 126 -82.17 -1.22 -12.01
C THR A 126 -80.83 -0.95 -12.70
N GLU A 127 -79.95 -1.96 -12.61
CA GLU A 127 -78.59 -2.09 -13.17
C GLU A 127 -78.43 -1.68 -14.65
N PRO A 128 -77.17 -1.50 -15.10
CA PRO A 128 -76.67 -2.51 -16.01
C PRO A 128 -75.31 -3.12 -15.62
N THR A 129 -75.23 -4.39 -15.95
CA THR A 129 -74.11 -5.33 -15.94
C THR A 129 -72.94 -4.90 -16.85
N ALA A 130 -71.76 -5.44 -16.52
CA ALA A 130 -70.51 -5.57 -17.30
C ALA A 130 -69.57 -4.33 -17.32
N ALA A 131 -68.24 -4.46 -17.23
CA ALA A 131 -67.38 -5.59 -17.55
C ALA A 131 -66.16 -5.65 -16.63
N ALA A 132 -65.70 -6.87 -16.36
CA ALA A 132 -64.42 -7.13 -15.72
C ALA A 132 -63.28 -6.60 -16.60
N ALA A 133 -62.49 -5.68 -16.06
CA ALA A 133 -61.23 -5.27 -16.68
C ALA A 133 -60.21 -6.41 -16.57
N PRO A 134 -59.42 -6.69 -17.63
CA PRO A 134 -58.43 -7.76 -17.62
C PRO A 134 -57.31 -7.45 -16.62
N ALA A 135 -56.84 -8.51 -15.94
CA ALA A 135 -55.67 -8.46 -15.08
C ALA A 135 -54.43 -7.99 -15.86
N PRO A 136 -53.58 -7.12 -15.27
CA PRO A 136 -52.32 -6.74 -15.89
C PRO A 136 -51.43 -7.99 -16.04
N ALA A 137 -50.96 -8.23 -17.26
CA ALA A 137 -50.00 -9.28 -17.55
C ALA A 137 -48.73 -9.10 -16.71
N PRO A 138 -48.11 -10.19 -16.21
CA PRO A 138 -46.83 -10.10 -15.53
C PRO A 138 -45.79 -9.52 -16.50
N ALA A 139 -45.19 -8.40 -16.11
CA ALA A 139 -44.02 -7.88 -16.78
C ALA A 139 -42.95 -8.97 -16.80
N ALA A 140 -42.47 -9.31 -18.00
CA ALA A 140 -41.33 -10.21 -18.17
C ALA A 140 -40.15 -9.72 -17.31
N PRO A 141 -39.35 -10.63 -16.72
CA PRO A 141 -38.13 -10.23 -16.06
C PRO A 141 -37.26 -9.49 -17.07
N ALA A 142 -36.96 -8.22 -16.79
CA ALA A 142 -35.94 -7.50 -17.52
C ALA A 142 -34.69 -8.35 -17.50
N ALA A 143 -34.20 -8.69 -18.69
CA ALA A 143 -32.92 -9.33 -18.87
C ALA A 143 -31.90 -8.57 -18.03
N VAL A 144 -31.26 -9.28 -17.11
CA VAL A 144 -30.12 -8.78 -16.34
C VAL A 144 -29.13 -8.27 -17.37
N ALA A 145 -28.95 -6.95 -17.44
CA ALA A 145 -27.86 -6.37 -18.18
C ALA A 145 -26.58 -7.02 -17.66
N PRO A 146 -25.71 -7.57 -18.52
CA PRO A 146 -24.43 -8.09 -18.05
C PRO A 146 -23.72 -6.99 -17.28
N ALA A 147 -23.24 -7.33 -16.09
CA ALA A 147 -22.39 -6.45 -15.30
C ALA A 147 -21.30 -5.86 -16.21
N PRO A 148 -21.00 -4.56 -16.11
CA PRO A 148 -19.91 -3.98 -16.87
C PRO A 148 -18.65 -4.81 -16.59
N ALA A 149 -18.02 -5.30 -17.66
CA ALA A 149 -16.74 -5.97 -17.58
C ALA A 149 -15.78 -5.08 -16.76
N PRO A 150 -14.98 -5.66 -15.85
CA PRO A 150 -13.95 -4.90 -15.16
C PRO A 150 -13.11 -4.17 -16.22
N PRO A 151 -12.70 -2.90 -15.98
CA PRO A 151 -11.80 -2.24 -16.90
C PRO A 151 -10.59 -3.14 -17.08
N ALA A 152 -10.33 -3.51 -18.34
CA ALA A 152 -9.11 -4.18 -18.72
C ALA A 152 -7.96 -3.37 -18.11
N ALA A 153 -7.25 -4.00 -17.17
CA ALA A 153 -6.00 -3.48 -16.67
C ALA A 153 -5.13 -3.23 -17.91
N SER A 154 -5.01 -1.95 -18.28
CA SER A 154 -4.20 -1.56 -19.41
C SER A 154 -2.79 -1.98 -19.06
N ALA A 155 -2.30 -2.93 -19.87
CA ALA A 155 -0.95 -3.38 -19.86
C ALA A 155 -0.01 -2.16 -19.92
N ASP A 156 0.95 -2.17 -19.00
CA ASP A 156 2.36 -2.00 -19.33
C ASP A 156 2.66 -0.74 -20.18
N ALA A 157 2.53 0.43 -19.56
CA ALA A 157 3.26 1.60 -20.04
C ALA A 157 4.75 1.41 -19.69
N ARG A 158 5.42 0.57 -20.49
CA ARG A 158 6.88 0.55 -20.56
C ARG A 158 7.32 1.95 -20.98
N VAL A 159 7.82 2.71 -20.01
CA VAL A 159 8.66 3.87 -20.28
C VAL A 159 9.91 3.31 -20.96
N ALA A 160 9.93 3.40 -22.30
CA ALA A 160 11.09 3.11 -23.10
C ALA A 160 12.21 4.09 -22.71
N LYS A 161 13.17 3.60 -21.92
CA LYS A 161 14.47 4.25 -21.78
C LYS A 161 15.16 4.17 -23.16
N PRO A 162 15.64 5.28 -23.74
CA PRO A 162 16.44 5.20 -24.95
C PRO A 162 17.69 4.37 -24.67
N ALA A 163 17.93 3.39 -25.54
CA ALA A 163 19.13 2.57 -25.52
C ALA A 163 20.37 3.48 -25.70
N PRO A 164 21.37 3.43 -24.80
CA PRO A 164 22.65 4.06 -25.09
C PRO A 164 23.32 3.32 -26.26
N GLU A 165 23.88 4.08 -27.19
CA GLU A 165 24.72 3.56 -28.28
C GLU A 165 25.83 2.65 -27.72
N PRO A 166 26.12 1.52 -28.36
CA PRO A 166 27.24 0.67 -27.94
C PRO A 166 28.57 1.37 -28.28
N PRO A 167 29.54 1.43 -27.35
CA PRO A 167 30.89 1.79 -27.73
C PRO A 167 31.45 0.71 -28.66
N ALA A 168 32.18 1.17 -29.68
CA ALA A 168 32.87 0.34 -30.64
C ALA A 168 33.74 -0.72 -29.94
N ALA A 169 33.66 -1.93 -30.47
CA ALA A 169 34.46 -3.07 -30.05
C ALA A 169 35.96 -2.77 -30.14
N THR A 170 36.69 -3.11 -29.08
CA THR A 170 38.11 -3.44 -29.18
C THR A 170 38.31 -4.87 -28.71
N ASP A 171 38.92 -5.65 -29.60
CA ASP A 171 39.40 -7.02 -29.46
C ASP A 171 40.05 -7.33 -28.10
N GLY A 172 39.71 -8.49 -27.52
CA GLY A 172 40.35 -8.93 -26.29
C GLY A 172 39.86 -10.25 -25.68
N LYS A 173 40.28 -11.37 -26.28
CA LYS A 173 40.63 -12.65 -25.61
C LYS A 173 39.51 -13.58 -25.07
N PRO A 174 39.47 -14.86 -25.50
CA PRO A 174 38.52 -15.84 -24.98
C PRO A 174 39.08 -16.57 -23.74
N GLY A 175 38.22 -16.84 -22.77
CA GLY A 175 38.48 -17.85 -21.76
C GLY A 175 37.96 -17.50 -20.38
N ARG A 176 36.74 -17.93 -20.07
CA ARG A 176 36.42 -18.53 -18.77
C ARG A 176 35.11 -19.33 -18.84
N LYS A 177 35.26 -20.57 -18.39
CA LYS A 177 34.26 -21.63 -18.20
C LYS A 177 33.02 -21.07 -17.48
N ALA A 178 31.84 -21.23 -18.07
CA ALA A 178 30.58 -20.95 -17.41
C ALA A 178 30.41 -21.90 -16.20
N ALA A 179 30.29 -21.33 -15.01
CA ALA A 179 29.79 -22.05 -13.85
C ALA A 179 28.27 -22.25 -13.99
N PRO A 180 27.70 -23.40 -13.58
CA PRO A 180 26.26 -23.60 -13.62
C PRO A 180 25.54 -22.62 -12.70
N ALA A 181 24.38 -22.14 -13.16
CA ALA A 181 23.51 -21.23 -12.44
C ALA A 181 23.11 -21.79 -11.07
N PRO A 182 23.02 -20.95 -10.02
CA PRO A 182 22.50 -21.40 -8.73
C PRO A 182 21.04 -21.84 -8.90
N GLU A 183 20.77 -23.07 -8.45
CA GLU A 183 19.44 -23.64 -8.34
C GLU A 183 18.59 -22.77 -7.41
N PRO A 184 17.34 -22.40 -7.78
CA PRO A 184 16.50 -21.58 -6.94
C PRO A 184 16.17 -22.35 -5.65
N ALA A 185 16.51 -21.75 -4.51
CA ALA A 185 16.14 -22.29 -3.20
C ALA A 185 14.62 -22.52 -3.12
N PRO A 186 14.15 -23.60 -2.48
CA PRO A 186 12.72 -23.81 -2.25
C PRO A 186 12.18 -22.65 -1.42
N ALA A 187 11.05 -22.08 -1.86
CA ALA A 187 10.29 -21.11 -1.08
C ALA A 187 9.94 -21.73 0.29
N SER A 188 10.61 -21.27 1.34
CA SER A 188 10.24 -21.57 2.72
C SER A 188 8.81 -21.10 2.98
N ALA A 189 7.88 -22.04 3.01
CA ALA A 189 6.48 -21.86 3.35
C ALA A 189 6.25 -21.80 4.88
N GLU A 190 7.19 -21.21 5.63
CA GLU A 190 7.25 -21.29 7.09
C GLU A 190 7.53 -19.90 7.70
N GLY A 191 6.76 -18.90 7.27
CA GLY A 191 6.92 -17.50 7.69
C GLY A 191 5.63 -16.77 8.02
N GLY A 192 4.50 -17.49 8.16
CA GLY A 192 3.21 -16.89 8.52
C GLY A 192 3.10 -16.50 10.01
N GLU A 193 3.65 -17.34 10.89
CA GLU A 193 3.48 -17.16 12.35
C GLU A 193 4.35 -16.02 12.91
N ALA A 194 5.52 -15.78 12.32
CA ALA A 194 6.41 -14.70 12.76
C ALA A 194 5.87 -13.30 12.45
N TYR A 195 4.99 -13.16 11.44
CA TYR A 195 4.38 -11.88 11.11
C TYR A 195 3.25 -11.51 12.07
N GLU A 196 2.50 -12.51 12.54
CA GLU A 196 1.43 -12.31 13.52
C GLU A 196 1.99 -11.94 14.90
N ASP A 197 3.07 -12.60 15.35
CA ASP A 197 3.74 -12.28 16.62
C ASP A 197 4.34 -10.87 16.63
N HIS A 198 4.85 -10.40 15.49
CA HIS A 198 5.38 -9.04 15.39
C HIS A 198 4.28 -7.98 15.58
N TRP A 199 3.11 -8.19 14.98
CA TRP A 199 1.97 -7.28 15.12
C TRP A 199 1.41 -7.26 16.54
N TYR A 200 1.32 -8.42 17.20
CA TYR A 200 0.90 -8.49 18.61
C TYR A 200 1.88 -7.75 19.55
N GLN A 201 3.18 -7.84 19.31
CA GLN A 201 4.16 -7.09 20.12
C GLN A 201 4.08 -5.58 19.89
N VAL A 202 3.85 -5.13 18.66
CA VAL A 202 3.65 -3.70 18.34
C VAL A 202 2.39 -3.16 19.03
N LEU A 203 1.30 -3.92 19.04
CA LEU A 203 0.05 -3.55 19.73
C LEU A 203 0.22 -3.53 21.26
N LYS A 204 0.91 -4.52 21.84
CA LYS A 204 1.18 -4.59 23.28
C LYS A 204 2.06 -3.42 23.74
N ARG A 205 3.05 -3.03 22.94
CA ARG A 205 3.93 -1.89 23.25
C ARG A 205 3.23 -0.53 23.11
N SER A 206 2.17 -0.45 22.32
CA SER A 206 1.41 0.79 22.08
C SER A 206 0.35 1.06 23.15
N GLY A 207 0.20 0.19 24.16
CA GLY A 207 -0.78 0.38 25.24
C GLY A 207 -2.25 0.23 24.82
N LEU A 208 -2.50 -0.25 23.60
CA LEU A 208 -3.84 -0.50 23.03
C LEU A 208 -4.33 -1.94 23.27
N GLY A 209 -3.48 -2.82 23.79
CA GLY A 209 -3.89 -4.14 24.26
C GLY A 209 -4.41 -4.05 25.68
N THR A 210 -5.71 -3.77 25.86
CA THR A 210 -6.36 -3.97 27.15
C THR A 210 -6.40 -5.46 27.43
N GLU A 211 -5.50 -5.94 28.30
CA GLU A 211 -5.68 -7.20 29.04
C GLU A 211 -6.90 -6.98 29.94
N GLU A 212 -8.09 -7.19 29.39
CA GLU A 212 -9.31 -7.34 30.15
C GLU A 212 -9.20 -8.69 30.87
N GLU A 213 -8.64 -8.66 32.10
CA GLU A 213 -8.64 -9.83 32.97
C GLU A 213 -10.07 -10.38 33.06
N PRO A 214 -10.28 -11.70 32.90
CA PRO A 214 -11.59 -12.29 33.17
C PRO A 214 -11.91 -12.07 34.64
N SER A 215 -12.78 -11.11 34.91
CA SER A 215 -13.32 -10.82 36.23
C SER A 215 -13.97 -12.08 36.80
N ASP A 216 -13.30 -12.66 37.80
CA ASP A 216 -13.72 -13.84 38.56
C ASP A 216 -14.89 -13.49 39.49
N ALA A 217 -16.01 -13.07 38.90
CA ALA A 217 -17.22 -12.64 39.60
C ALA A 217 -18.30 -13.73 39.69
N ALA A 218 -17.96 -15.00 39.43
CA ALA A 218 -18.92 -16.11 39.39
C ALA A 218 -18.66 -17.24 40.41
N ALA A 219 -17.89 -17.00 41.47
CA ALA A 219 -17.75 -17.92 42.59
C ALA A 219 -18.46 -17.35 43.84
N GLY A 220 -19.78 -17.41 43.86
CA GLY A 220 -20.52 -17.03 45.06
C GLY A 220 -22.04 -16.99 44.91
N ARG A 221 -22.68 -18.14 44.66
CA ARG A 221 -23.97 -18.53 45.25
C ARG A 221 -24.09 -20.05 45.29
#